data_AF-A0A522ZNE8-F1
#
_entry.id   AF-A0A522ZNE8-F1
#
_cell.length_a   1.000
_cell.length_b   1.000
_cell.length_c   1.000
_cell.angle_alpha   90.00
_cell.angle_beta   90.00
_cell.angle_gamma   90.00
#
_symmetry.space_group_name_H-M   'P 1'
#
loop_
_entity.id
_entity.type
_entity.pdbx_description
1 polymer ?
#
loop_
_entity_poly.entity_id
_entity_poly.type
_entity_poly.pdbx_seq_one_letter_code
_entity_poly.pdbx_strand_id
1 'polypeptide(L)'
;MAENANDAILNLLGPVLKQVEPEKMPALVAVLERAVGAYYQSVASQSQDAKLRKLLRDSKENEDANAATIERLHDGAVEEGKKLLERFPELMTLLDRAFANLSPAQRLRATAEAEKVGADLYRQFAGGVGDNAAARADLLGCADRELKNADAVQQASHYV
;
A
#
# COMPACT_ATOMS: atom_id res chain seq x y z
N MET A 1 14.01 10.74 -20.20
CA MET A 1 13.20 9.50 -20.10
C MET A 1 12.87 9.34 -18.63
N ALA A 2 11.60 9.50 -18.26
CA ALA A 2 11.22 9.26 -16.86
C ALA A 2 11.18 7.75 -16.66
N GLU A 3 12.07 7.20 -15.82
CA GLU A 3 11.89 5.85 -15.29
C GLU A 3 10.46 5.75 -14.74
N ASN A 4 9.78 4.64 -15.05
CA ASN A 4 8.45 4.40 -14.51
C ASN A 4 8.57 4.43 -12.98
N ALA A 5 7.72 5.20 -12.32
CA ALA A 5 7.78 5.33 -10.86
C ALA A 5 7.61 3.97 -10.15
N ASN A 6 6.91 3.02 -10.77
CA ASN A 6 6.87 1.63 -10.30
C ASN A 6 8.24 0.96 -10.32
N ASP A 7 9.06 1.20 -11.35
CA ASP A 7 10.41 0.64 -11.42
C ASP A 7 11.29 1.26 -10.32
N ALA A 8 11.13 2.55 -10.03
CA ALA A 8 11.85 3.20 -8.92
C ALA A 8 11.47 2.62 -7.55
N ILE A 9 10.17 2.40 -7.30
CA ILE A 9 9.68 1.77 -6.08
C ILE A 9 10.21 0.35 -5.95
N LEU A 10 10.07 -0.47 -7.00
CA LEU A 10 10.54 -1.86 -7.02
C LEU A 10 12.07 -1.95 -6.90
N ASN A 11 12.81 -1.02 -7.50
CA ASN A 11 14.28 -0.99 -7.39
C ASN A 11 14.75 -0.60 -5.99
N LEU A 12 14.05 0.31 -5.32
CA LEU A 12 14.40 0.76 -3.97
C LEU A 12 13.97 -0.23 -2.89
N LEU A 13 12.77 -0.81 -3.02
CA LEU A 13 12.25 -1.77 -2.04
C LEU A 13 12.69 -3.20 -2.31
N GLY A 14 13.01 -3.55 -3.55
CA GLY A 14 13.39 -4.90 -3.97
C GLY A 14 14.47 -5.56 -3.11
N PRO A 15 15.55 -4.86 -2.72
CA PRO A 15 16.55 -5.41 -1.80
C PRO A 15 16.00 -5.76 -0.42
N VAL A 16 15.04 -5.00 0.12
CA VAL A 16 14.38 -5.32 1.39
C VAL A 16 13.43 -6.49 1.19
N LEU A 17 12.60 -6.46 0.14
CA LEU A 17 11.64 -7.53 -0.17
C LEU A 17 12.32 -8.90 -0.33
N LYS A 18 13.52 -8.95 -0.93
CA LYS A 18 14.31 -10.19 -1.08
C LYS A 18 14.84 -10.76 0.24
N GLN A 19 14.86 -9.97 1.31
CA GLN A 19 15.35 -10.37 2.63
C GLN A 19 14.24 -10.74 3.62
N VAL A 20 12.98 -10.51 3.24
CA VAL A 20 11.81 -10.84 4.05
C VAL A 20 11.42 -12.27 3.74
N GLU A 21 11.35 -13.11 4.79
CA GLU A 21 10.91 -14.48 4.64
C GLU A 21 9.45 -14.53 4.14
N PRO A 22 9.07 -15.46 3.24
CA PRO A 22 7.72 -15.52 2.66
C PRO A 22 6.60 -15.53 3.71
N GLU A 23 6.82 -16.17 4.85
CA GLU A 23 5.85 -16.28 5.94
C GLU A 23 5.58 -14.93 6.63
N LYS A 24 6.53 -14.00 6.55
CA LYS A 24 6.43 -12.65 7.12
C LYS A 24 5.88 -11.63 6.12
N MET A 25 5.64 -12.04 4.87
CA MET A 25 5.19 -11.11 3.85
C MET A 25 3.85 -10.43 4.18
N PRO A 26 2.84 -11.14 4.73
CA PRO A 26 1.62 -10.48 5.17
C PRO A 26 1.88 -9.36 6.18
N ALA A 27 2.74 -9.58 7.17
CA ALA A 27 3.08 -8.55 8.15
C ALA A 27 3.72 -7.31 7.51
N LEU A 28 4.61 -7.49 6.52
CA LEU A 28 5.15 -6.36 5.78
C LEU A 28 4.07 -5.61 4.99
N VAL A 29 3.16 -6.33 4.33
CA VAL A 29 2.06 -5.73 3.58
C VAL A 29 1.20 -4.86 4.50
N ALA A 30 0.81 -5.36 5.68
CA ALA A 30 0.07 -4.55 6.65
C ALA A 30 0.81 -3.26 7.07
N VAL A 31 2.14 -3.32 7.22
CA VAL A 31 2.97 -2.13 7.47
C VAL A 31 2.94 -1.16 6.29
N LEU A 32 3.01 -1.66 5.07
CA LEU A 32 2.95 -0.84 3.85
C LEU A 32 1.58 -0.17 3.70
N GLU A 33 0.46 -0.88 3.93
CA GLU A 33 -0.88 -0.27 3.86
C GLU A 33 -1.02 0.87 4.87
N ARG A 34 -0.55 0.68 6.11
CA ARG A 34 -0.55 1.74 7.13
C ARG A 34 0.26 2.95 6.68
N ALA A 35 1.42 2.73 6.05
CA ALA A 35 2.28 3.79 5.54
C ALA A 35 1.63 4.55 4.37
N VAL A 36 1.02 3.84 3.43
CA VAL A 36 0.29 4.43 2.28
C VAL A 36 -0.93 5.20 2.77
N GLY A 37 -1.68 4.65 3.73
CA GLY A 37 -2.80 5.35 4.39
C GLY A 37 -2.35 6.64 5.07
N ALA A 38 -1.22 6.61 5.79
CA ALA A 38 -0.64 7.81 6.41
C ALA A 38 -0.21 8.85 5.34
N TYR A 39 0.32 8.40 4.21
CA TYR A 39 0.62 9.26 3.07
C TYR A 39 -0.64 9.94 2.53
N TYR A 40 -1.72 9.19 2.27
CA TYR A 40 -2.99 9.75 1.82
C TYR A 40 -3.55 10.78 2.80
N GLN A 41 -3.50 10.49 4.11
CA GLN A 41 -3.91 11.43 5.14
C GLN A 41 -3.07 12.72 5.13
N SER A 42 -1.76 12.61 4.91
CA SER A 42 -0.84 13.75 4.84
C SER A 42 -1.14 14.64 3.62
N VAL A 43 -1.37 14.06 2.44
CA VAL A 43 -1.74 14.82 1.25
C VAL A 43 -3.13 15.46 1.42
N ALA A 44 -4.08 14.72 1.99
CA ALA A 44 -5.43 15.22 2.26
C ALA A 44 -5.44 16.41 3.24
N SER A 45 -4.57 16.42 4.25
CA SER A 45 -4.53 17.52 5.24
C SER A 45 -3.97 18.83 4.66
N GLN A 46 -3.14 18.73 3.63
CA GLN A 46 -2.50 19.87 2.97
C GLN A 46 -3.36 20.47 1.83
N SER A 47 -4.37 19.76 1.36
CA SER A 47 -5.18 20.17 0.21
C SER A 47 -6.34 21.10 0.58
N GLN A 48 -6.52 22.18 -0.19
CA GLN A 48 -7.69 23.06 -0.11
C GLN A 48 -8.89 22.57 -0.93
N ASP A 49 -8.68 21.65 -1.88
CA ASP A 49 -9.75 21.08 -2.71
C ASP A 49 -10.55 20.02 -1.93
N ALA A 50 -11.86 20.25 -1.76
CA ALA A 50 -12.71 19.37 -0.97
C ALA A 50 -12.89 17.98 -1.59
N LYS A 51 -12.87 17.86 -2.92
CA LYS A 51 -13.02 16.60 -3.64
C LYS A 51 -11.75 15.77 -3.50
N LEU A 52 -10.58 16.37 -3.69
CA LEU A 52 -9.29 15.74 -3.46
C LEU A 52 -9.18 15.22 -2.02
N ARG A 53 -9.53 16.05 -1.03
CA ARG A 53 -9.54 15.63 0.38
C ARG A 53 -10.43 14.43 0.64
N LYS A 54 -11.60 14.38 0.00
CA LYS A 54 -12.53 13.26 0.17
C LYS A 54 -11.94 11.98 -0.42
N LEU A 55 -11.48 12.01 -1.67
CA LEU A 55 -10.90 10.84 -2.36
C LEU A 55 -9.77 10.22 -1.53
N LEU A 56 -8.86 11.04 -1.02
CA LEU A 56 -7.71 10.57 -0.25
C LEU A 56 -8.07 10.07 1.15
N ARG A 57 -9.07 10.66 1.83
CA ARG A 57 -9.54 10.15 3.12
C ARG A 57 -10.24 8.80 2.97
N ASP A 58 -11.10 8.67 1.98
CA ASP A 58 -11.76 7.39 1.68
C ASP A 58 -10.70 6.33 1.34
N SER A 59 -9.65 6.71 0.57
CA SER A 59 -8.56 5.79 0.23
C SER A 59 -7.77 5.36 1.47
N LYS A 60 -7.45 6.29 2.38
CA LYS A 60 -6.82 5.98 3.67
C LYS A 60 -7.66 5.00 4.51
N GLU A 61 -8.98 5.17 4.53
CA GLU A 61 -9.87 4.26 5.27
C GLU A 61 -9.83 2.84 4.69
N ASN A 62 -9.73 2.72 3.37
CA ASN A 62 -9.54 1.45 2.70
C ASN A 62 -8.20 0.80 3.06
N GLU A 63 -7.10 1.56 3.08
CA GLU A 63 -5.78 1.07 3.51
C GLU A 63 -5.80 0.53 4.94
N ASP A 64 -6.40 1.28 5.86
CA ASP A 64 -6.52 0.86 7.25
C ASP A 64 -7.34 -0.41 7.41
N ALA A 65 -8.37 -0.59 6.59
CA ALA A 65 -9.19 -1.80 6.56
C ALA A 65 -8.43 -2.99 5.98
N ASN A 66 -7.57 -2.77 4.98
CA ASN A 66 -6.68 -3.78 4.40
C ASN A 66 -5.64 -4.26 5.42
N ALA A 67 -4.94 -3.34 6.07
CA ALA A 67 -4.02 -3.63 7.16
C ALA A 67 -4.70 -4.44 8.28
N ALA A 68 -5.86 -3.98 8.75
CA ALA A 68 -6.60 -4.66 9.82
C ALA A 68 -7.07 -6.07 9.40
N THR A 69 -7.38 -6.27 8.12
CA THR A 69 -7.75 -7.59 7.59
C THR A 69 -6.57 -8.55 7.65
N ILE A 70 -5.38 -8.11 7.22
CA ILE A 70 -4.16 -8.92 7.30
C ILE A 70 -3.78 -9.22 8.75
N GLU A 71 -3.80 -8.20 9.61
CA GLU A 71 -3.48 -8.32 11.04
C GLU A 71 -4.39 -9.34 11.74
N ARG A 72 -5.66 -9.43 11.34
CA ARG A 72 -6.61 -10.42 11.85
C ARG A 72 -6.41 -11.82 11.27
N LEU A 73 -6.03 -11.95 10.01
CA LEU A 73 -5.86 -13.25 9.34
C LEU A 73 -4.53 -13.92 9.70
N HIS A 74 -3.54 -13.15 10.15
CA HIS A 74 -2.20 -13.62 10.45
C HIS A 74 -1.83 -13.29 11.90
N ASP A 75 -1.94 -14.28 12.78
CA ASP A 75 -1.60 -14.14 14.19
C ASP A 75 -0.17 -13.60 14.36
N GLY A 76 -0.04 -12.53 15.14
CA GLY A 76 1.25 -11.87 15.41
C GLY A 76 1.78 -10.98 14.28
N ALA A 77 1.01 -10.73 13.22
CA ALA A 77 1.43 -9.83 12.13
C ALA A 77 1.75 -8.40 12.61
N VAL A 78 1.06 -7.90 13.63
CA VAL A 78 1.36 -6.59 14.24
C VAL A 78 2.77 -6.58 14.86
N GLU A 79 3.06 -7.56 15.73
CA GLU A 79 4.36 -7.70 16.38
C GLU A 79 5.47 -7.99 15.37
N GLU A 80 5.21 -8.81 14.36
CA GLU A 80 6.18 -9.08 13.30
C GLU A 80 6.43 -7.85 12.43
N GLY A 81 5.40 -7.06 12.14
CA GLY A 81 5.51 -5.78 11.44
C GLY A 81 6.42 -4.80 12.19
N LYS A 82 6.30 -4.72 13.53
CA LYS A 82 7.20 -3.92 14.37
C LYS A 82 8.65 -4.39 14.25
N LYS A 83 8.90 -5.70 14.34
CA LYS A 83 10.25 -6.27 14.17
C LYS A 83 10.82 -6.02 12.78
N LEU A 84 10.00 -6.07 11.74
CA LEU A 84 10.42 -5.75 10.37
C LEU A 84 10.85 -4.28 10.26
N LEU A 85 10.13 -3.35 10.88
CA LEU A 85 10.51 -1.94 10.95
C LEU A 85 11.80 -1.73 11.75
N GLU A 86 12.03 -2.49 12.82
CA GLU A 86 13.29 -2.45 13.57
C GLU A 86 14.47 -3.02 12.76
N ARG A 87 14.22 -4.07 11.97
CA ARG A 87 15.23 -4.72 11.12
C ARG A 87 15.57 -3.89 9.88
N PHE A 88 14.59 -3.19 9.33
CA PHE A 88 14.70 -2.35 8.13
C PHE A 88 14.25 -0.91 8.44
N PRO A 89 14.95 -0.18 9.33
CA PRO A 89 14.55 1.16 9.75
C PRO A 89 14.51 2.17 8.59
N GLU A 90 15.23 1.89 7.51
CA GLU A 90 15.25 2.68 6.29
C GLU A 90 14.00 2.51 5.41
N LEU A 91 13.14 1.51 5.66
CA LEU A 91 12.03 1.16 4.76
C LEU A 91 11.14 2.37 4.43
N MET A 92 10.76 3.15 5.44
CA MET A 92 9.93 4.35 5.25
C MET A 92 10.69 5.44 4.49
N THR A 93 11.99 5.59 4.77
CA THR A 93 12.84 6.55 4.04
C THR A 93 13.03 6.13 2.58
N LEU A 94 13.11 4.83 2.28
CA LEU A 94 13.20 4.32 0.91
C LEU A 94 11.91 4.59 0.13
N LEU A 95 10.74 4.40 0.76
CA LEU A 95 9.44 4.78 0.19
C LEU A 95 9.42 6.28 -0.14
N ASP A 96 9.76 7.14 0.81
CA ASP A 96 9.80 8.60 0.58
C ASP A 96 10.77 8.99 -0.54
N ARG A 97 11.94 8.34 -0.60
CA ARG A 97 12.94 8.57 -1.65
C ARG A 97 12.47 8.13 -3.03
N ALA A 98 11.66 7.08 -3.13
CA ALA A 98 11.07 6.66 -4.41
C ALA A 98 10.21 7.76 -5.02
N PHE A 99 9.59 8.59 -4.19
CA PHE A 99 8.72 9.69 -4.60
C PHE A 99 9.42 11.06 -4.66
N ALA A 100 10.65 11.17 -4.16
CA ALA A 100 11.30 12.48 -3.92
C ALA A 100 11.35 13.40 -5.15
N ASN A 101 11.62 12.83 -6.33
CA ASN A 101 11.77 13.60 -7.58
C ASN A 101 10.49 13.72 -8.40
N LEU A 102 9.37 13.18 -7.93
CA LEU A 102 8.09 13.22 -8.62
C LEU A 102 7.27 14.43 -8.16
N SER A 103 6.60 15.08 -9.12
CA SER A 103 5.58 16.09 -8.81
C SER A 103 4.42 15.46 -8.02
N PRO A 104 3.62 16.24 -7.27
CA PRO A 104 2.46 15.71 -6.57
C PRO A 104 1.54 14.85 -7.45
N ALA A 105 1.24 15.32 -8.67
CA ALA A 105 0.44 14.57 -9.63
C ALA A 105 1.11 13.25 -10.05
N GLN A 106 2.41 13.26 -10.27
CA GLN A 106 3.17 12.06 -10.62
C GLN A 106 3.23 11.05 -9.46
N ARG A 107 3.35 11.54 -8.21
CA ARG A 107 3.31 10.69 -7.01
C ARG A 107 1.97 9.96 -6.92
N LEU A 108 0.86 10.68 -7.03
CA LEU A 108 -0.47 10.05 -6.99
C LEU A 108 -0.68 9.03 -8.11
N ARG A 109 -0.22 9.32 -9.34
CA ARG A 109 -0.29 8.34 -10.44
C ARG A 109 0.57 7.10 -10.18
N ALA A 110 1.77 7.29 -9.64
CA ALA A 110 2.64 6.19 -9.24
C ALA A 110 1.98 5.33 -8.15
N THR A 111 1.38 5.97 -7.14
CA THR A 111 0.64 5.25 -6.11
C THR A 111 -0.54 4.50 -6.70
N ALA A 112 -1.33 5.09 -7.61
CA ALA A 112 -2.43 4.40 -8.26
C ALA A 112 -2.01 3.15 -9.04
N GLU A 113 -0.80 3.12 -9.62
CA GLU A 113 -0.27 1.89 -10.22
C GLU A 113 0.23 0.89 -9.16
N ALA A 114 0.77 1.36 -8.04
CA ALA A 114 1.15 0.52 -6.91
C ALA A 114 -0.07 -0.18 -6.28
N GLU A 115 -1.21 0.50 -6.15
CA GLU A 115 -2.48 -0.08 -5.69
C GLU A 115 -2.91 -1.26 -6.57
N LYS A 116 -2.74 -1.18 -7.90
CA LYS A 116 -3.05 -2.31 -8.79
C LYS A 116 -2.15 -3.52 -8.50
N VAL A 117 -0.88 -3.27 -8.19
CA VAL A 117 0.07 -4.32 -7.77
C VAL A 117 -0.36 -4.90 -6.42
N GLY A 118 -0.81 -4.07 -5.48
CA GLY A 118 -1.41 -4.49 -4.20
C GLY A 118 -2.60 -5.42 -4.41
N ALA A 119 -3.51 -5.06 -5.31
CA ALA A 119 -4.67 -5.89 -5.66
C ALA A 119 -4.26 -7.29 -6.16
N ASP A 120 -3.24 -7.36 -7.01
CA ASP A 120 -2.72 -8.64 -7.52
C ASP A 120 -2.00 -9.45 -6.44
N LEU A 121 -1.36 -8.78 -5.47
CA LEU A 121 -0.77 -9.44 -4.30
C LEU A 121 -1.85 -10.06 -3.40
N TYR A 122 -2.94 -9.34 -3.13
CA TYR A 122 -4.07 -9.88 -2.37
C TYR A 122 -4.73 -11.07 -3.06
N ARG A 123 -4.86 -11.05 -4.39
CA ARG A 123 -5.35 -12.20 -5.17
C ARG A 123 -4.43 -13.40 -5.04
N GLN A 124 -3.11 -13.19 -5.04
CA GLN A 124 -2.14 -14.26 -4.81
C GLN A 124 -2.27 -14.85 -3.40
N PHE A 125 -2.37 -14.01 -2.37
CA PHE A 125 -2.63 -14.46 -1.00
C PHE A 125 -3.94 -15.26 -0.90
N ALA A 126 -5.02 -14.78 -1.54
CA ALA A 126 -6.30 -15.47 -1.58
C ALA A 126 -6.22 -16.86 -2.26
N GLY A 127 -5.30 -17.03 -3.21
CA GLY A 127 -4.99 -18.33 -3.81
C GLY A 127 -4.25 -19.29 -2.86
N GLY A 128 -3.51 -18.75 -1.88
CA GLY A 128 -2.69 -19.51 -0.94
C GLY A 128 -3.40 -20.01 0.33
N VAL A 129 -4.61 -19.50 0.66
CA VAL A 129 -5.30 -19.85 1.93
C VAL A 129 -6.00 -21.21 1.96
N GLY A 130 -5.81 -22.06 0.94
CA GLY A 130 -6.44 -23.39 0.88
C GLY A 130 -7.97 -23.32 0.93
N ASP A 131 -8.61 -24.22 1.69
CA ASP A 131 -10.07 -24.33 1.77
C ASP A 131 -10.75 -23.30 2.70
N ASN A 132 -9.99 -22.36 3.27
CA ASN A 132 -10.57 -21.31 4.12
C ASN A 132 -11.31 -20.25 3.27
N ALA A 133 -12.57 -20.53 2.95
CA ALA A 133 -13.41 -19.66 2.12
C ALA A 133 -13.60 -18.25 2.70
N ALA A 134 -13.65 -18.12 4.03
CA ALA A 134 -13.82 -16.82 4.69
C ALA A 134 -12.56 -15.96 4.52
N ALA A 135 -11.38 -16.51 4.80
CA ALA A 135 -10.11 -15.81 4.58
C ALA A 135 -9.91 -15.44 3.11
N ARG A 136 -10.31 -16.33 2.19
CA ARG A 136 -10.27 -16.04 0.75
C ARG A 136 -11.15 -14.85 0.38
N ALA A 137 -12.38 -14.82 0.87
CA ALA A 137 -13.31 -13.72 0.60
C ALA A 137 -12.79 -12.38 1.18
N ASP A 138 -12.24 -12.41 2.39
CA ASP A 138 -11.65 -11.23 3.03
C ASP A 138 -10.49 -10.64 2.20
N LEU A 139 -9.57 -11.49 1.74
CA LEU A 139 -8.43 -11.07 0.90
C LEU A 139 -8.86 -10.56 -0.47
N LEU A 140 -9.86 -11.18 -1.11
CA LEU A 140 -10.44 -10.66 -2.34
C LEU A 140 -11.13 -9.31 -2.11
N GLY A 141 -11.75 -9.12 -0.95
CA GLY A 141 -12.28 -7.82 -0.52
C GLY A 141 -11.20 -6.75 -0.36
N CYS A 142 -9.99 -7.12 0.05
CA CYS A 142 -8.84 -6.20 0.03
C CYS A 142 -8.45 -5.83 -1.39
N ALA A 143 -8.37 -6.80 -2.31
CA ALA A 143 -8.05 -6.53 -3.72
C ALA A 143 -9.07 -5.57 -4.37
N ASP A 144 -10.34 -5.68 -4.03
CA ASP A 144 -11.38 -4.76 -4.51
C ASP A 144 -11.22 -3.34 -3.94
N ARG A 145 -10.73 -3.20 -2.70
CA ARG A 145 -10.44 -1.90 -2.08
C ARG A 145 -9.22 -1.23 -2.71
N GLU A 146 -8.15 -1.98 -2.95
CA GLU A 146 -6.96 -1.52 -3.69
C GLU A 146 -7.34 -0.96 -5.07
N LEU A 147 -8.16 -1.68 -5.85
CA LEU A 147 -8.58 -1.19 -7.16
C LEU A 147 -9.44 0.08 -7.09
N LYS A 148 -10.28 0.21 -6.05
CA LYS A 148 -11.02 1.46 -5.80
C LYS A 148 -10.08 2.61 -5.46
N ASN A 149 -9.03 2.34 -4.66
CA ASN A 149 -8.00 3.32 -4.35
C ASN A 149 -7.22 3.71 -5.61
N ALA A 150 -6.83 2.74 -6.45
CA ALA A 150 -6.19 3.01 -7.74
C ALA A 150 -6.98 4.02 -8.58
N ASP A 151 -8.29 3.79 -8.74
CA ASP A 151 -9.16 4.70 -9.49
C ASP A 151 -9.30 6.07 -8.80
N ALA A 152 -9.51 6.08 -7.49
CA ALA A 152 -9.70 7.30 -6.70
C ALA A 152 -8.44 8.19 -6.69
N VAL A 153 -7.26 7.59 -6.55
CA VAL A 153 -5.97 8.27 -6.46
C VAL A 153 -5.50 8.71 -7.84
N GLN A 154 -5.78 7.93 -8.89
CA GLN A 154 -5.61 8.37 -10.28
C GLN A 154 -6.48 9.59 -10.57
N GLN A 155 -7.75 9.57 -10.13
CA GLN A 155 -8.63 10.73 -10.22
C GLN A 155 -8.09 11.93 -9.41
N ALA A 156 -7.58 11.67 -8.20
CA ALA A 156 -6.99 12.67 -7.31
C ALA A 156 -5.81 13.41 -7.96
N SER A 157 -5.05 12.74 -8.84
CA SER A 157 -3.91 13.33 -9.56
C SER A 157 -4.27 14.49 -10.48
N HIS A 158 -5.56 14.71 -10.77
CA HIS A 158 -6.06 15.84 -11.55
C HIS A 158 -6.38 17.09 -10.70
N TYR A 159 -6.27 17.00 -9.37
CA TYR A 159 -6.61 18.05 -8.42
C TYR A 159 -5.39 18.64 -7.69
N VAL A 160 -4.18 18.19 -8.02
CA VAL A 160 -2.92 18.62 -7.41
C VAL A 160 -2.01 19.36 -8.39
#